data_AF-A0A124IDT0-F1
#
_entry.id   AF-A0A124IDT0-F1
#
_cell.length_a   1.000
_cell.length_b   1.000
_cell.length_c   1.000
_cell.angle_alpha   90.00
_cell.angle_beta   90.00
_cell.angle_gamma   90.00
#
_symmetry.space_group_name_H-M   'P 1'
#
loop_
_entity.id
_entity.type
_entity.pdbx_description
1 polymer ?
#
loop_
_entity_poly.entity_id
_entity_poly.type
_entity_poly.pdbx_seq_one_letter_code
_entity_poly.pdbx_strand_id
1 'polypeptide(L)'
;MWFDLTVAVIARRHGRGPDFLVHDSHLFDGVDDRQIAAALTLAAEVAEDEDMQYIVILNSDDLSKAVQRGFSVEDRIIEPRLTDESEEGGLFGFRF
;
A
#
# COMPACT_ATOMS: atom_id res chain seq x y z
N MET A 1 -2.61 -6.29 10.11
CA MET A 1 -1.77 -6.54 8.92
C MET A 1 -1.58 -8.01 8.64
N TRP A 2 -0.74 -8.75 9.40
CA TRP A 2 -0.39 -10.13 9.02
C TRP A 2 -1.56 -11.10 9.04
N PHE A 3 -2.46 -10.91 10.00
CA PHE A 3 -3.69 -11.69 10.06
C PHE A 3 -4.58 -11.45 8.83
N ASP A 4 -4.81 -10.19 8.47
CA ASP A 4 -5.67 -9.80 7.35
C ASP A 4 -5.10 -10.29 6.01
N LEU A 5 -3.79 -10.14 5.81
CA LEU A 5 -3.08 -10.67 4.63
C LEU A 5 -3.21 -12.19 4.55
N THR A 6 -3.01 -12.91 5.66
CA THR A 6 -3.15 -14.37 5.72
C THR A 6 -4.56 -14.81 5.34
N VAL A 7 -5.58 -14.14 5.90
CA VAL A 7 -6.99 -14.43 5.61
C VAL A 7 -7.29 -14.16 4.14
N ALA A 8 -6.80 -13.05 3.58
CA ALA A 8 -7.00 -12.69 2.18
C ALA A 8 -6.39 -13.72 1.22
N VAL A 9 -5.15 -14.16 1.48
CA VAL A 9 -4.48 -15.22 0.69
C VAL A 9 -5.25 -16.54 0.75
N ILE A 10 -5.68 -16.97 1.93
CA ILE A 10 -6.48 -18.20 2.08
C ILE A 10 -7.80 -18.07 1.32
N ALA A 11 -8.48 -16.94 1.42
CA ALA A 11 -9.73 -16.69 0.71
C ALA A 11 -9.52 -16.71 -0.82
N ARG A 12 -8.46 -16.06 -1.33
CA ARG A 12 -8.08 -16.06 -2.75
C ARG A 12 -7.81 -17.48 -3.26
N ARG A 13 -6.95 -18.24 -2.60
CA ARG A 13 -6.60 -19.62 -2.99
C ARG A 13 -7.81 -20.56 -3.05
N HIS A 14 -8.86 -20.27 -2.29
CA HIS A 14 -10.10 -21.03 -2.31
C HIS A 14 -11.20 -20.44 -3.20
N GLY A 15 -10.95 -19.32 -3.90
CA GLY A 15 -11.96 -18.63 -4.72
C GLY A 15 -13.13 -18.09 -3.90
N ARG A 16 -12.86 -17.67 -2.65
CA ARG A 16 -13.87 -17.27 -1.64
C ARG A 16 -13.72 -15.84 -1.16
N GLY A 17 -12.94 -15.02 -1.86
CA GLY A 17 -12.69 -13.63 -1.50
C GLY A 17 -12.32 -12.78 -2.71
N PRO A 18 -12.21 -11.46 -2.52
CA PRO A 18 -11.71 -10.57 -3.55
C PRO A 18 -10.24 -10.83 -3.85
N ASP A 19 -9.82 -10.38 -5.02
CA ASP A 19 -8.43 -10.41 -5.49
C ASP A 19 -7.61 -9.23 -4.98
N PHE A 20 -8.08 -8.55 -3.92
CA PHE A 20 -7.42 -7.39 -3.36
C PHE A 20 -7.60 -7.27 -1.84
N LEU A 21 -6.69 -6.55 -1.20
CA LEU A 21 -6.73 -6.18 0.21
C LEU A 21 -6.48 -4.67 0.36
N VAL A 22 -7.30 -3.99 1.16
CA VAL A 22 -7.17 -2.55 1.43
C VAL A 22 -6.90 -2.31 2.91
N HIS A 23 -5.89 -1.49 3.21
CA HIS A 23 -5.63 -0.99 4.56
C HIS A 23 -5.57 0.55 4.59
N ASP A 24 -6.08 1.10 5.68
CA ASP A 24 -5.94 2.52 6.01
C ASP A 24 -4.60 2.78 6.75
N SER A 25 -4.18 4.04 6.74
CA SER A 25 -3.01 4.63 7.38
C SER A 25 -2.85 4.27 8.87
N HIS A 26 -3.96 4.20 9.62
CA HIS A 26 -3.94 3.83 11.05
C HIS A 26 -3.28 2.47 11.33
N LEU A 27 -3.15 1.61 10.32
CA LEU A 27 -2.45 0.33 10.46
C LEU A 27 -0.98 0.50 10.90
N PHE A 28 -0.37 1.63 10.57
CA PHE A 28 1.05 1.89 10.82
C PHE A 28 1.28 2.90 11.95
N ASP A 29 0.23 3.35 12.63
CA ASP A 29 0.35 4.30 13.74
C ASP A 29 1.21 3.72 14.87
N GLY A 30 2.34 4.39 15.15
CA GLY A 30 3.29 3.99 16.19
C GLY A 30 4.14 2.75 15.85
N VAL A 31 4.11 2.28 14.60
CA VAL A 31 4.99 1.21 14.12
C VAL A 31 6.37 1.78 13.78
N ASP A 32 7.44 1.06 14.13
CA ASP A 32 8.81 1.48 13.83
C ASP A 32 9.08 1.45 12.31
N ASP A 33 9.85 2.42 11.80
CA ASP A 33 10.16 2.59 10.38
C ASP A 33 10.66 1.29 9.70
N ARG A 34 11.44 0.46 10.41
CA ARG A 34 11.93 -0.82 9.87
C ARG A 34 10.80 -1.83 9.70
N GLN A 35 9.85 -1.83 10.63
CA GLN A 35 8.67 -2.68 10.57
C GLN A 35 7.74 -2.23 9.45
N ILE A 36 7.56 -0.92 9.23
CA ILE A 36 6.79 -0.39 8.09
C ILE A 36 7.40 -0.85 6.77
N ALA A 37 8.73 -0.71 6.60
CA ALA A 37 9.40 -1.15 5.38
C ALA A 37 9.25 -2.66 5.15
N ALA A 38 9.51 -3.48 6.16
CA ALA A 38 9.37 -4.93 6.08
C ALA A 38 7.92 -5.36 5.78
N ALA A 39 6.97 -4.66 6.40
CA ALA A 39 5.54 -4.84 6.20
C ALA A 39 5.14 -4.62 4.74
N LEU A 40 5.53 -3.48 4.18
CA LEU A 40 5.20 -3.12 2.79
C LEU A 40 5.91 -4.03 1.79
N THR A 41 7.17 -4.38 2.02
CA THR A 41 7.91 -5.33 1.17
C THR A 41 7.21 -6.67 1.10
N LEU A 42 6.93 -7.29 2.25
CA LEU A 42 6.29 -8.61 2.28
C LEU A 42 4.86 -8.57 1.76
N ALA A 43 4.09 -7.51 2.05
CA ALA A 43 2.73 -7.39 1.51
C ALA A 43 2.75 -7.33 -0.02
N ALA A 44 3.74 -6.68 -0.61
CA ALA A 44 3.87 -6.59 -2.06
C ALA A 44 4.38 -7.90 -2.69
N GLU A 45 5.37 -8.56 -2.09
CA GLU A 45 5.83 -9.89 -2.53
C GLU A 45 4.68 -10.90 -2.51
N VAL A 46 3.91 -10.96 -1.42
CA VAL A 46 2.76 -11.86 -1.30
C VAL A 46 1.66 -11.50 -2.31
N ALA A 47 1.41 -10.22 -2.54
CA ALA A 47 0.42 -9.79 -3.52
C ALA A 47 0.81 -10.22 -4.94
N GLU A 48 2.09 -10.06 -5.31
CA GLU A 48 2.62 -10.53 -6.60
C GLU A 48 2.53 -12.06 -6.74
N ASP A 49 2.94 -12.80 -5.70
CA ASP A 49 2.94 -14.28 -5.70
C ASP A 49 1.52 -14.89 -5.77
N GLU A 50 0.54 -14.24 -5.16
CA GLU A 50 -0.85 -14.71 -5.09
C GLU A 50 -1.75 -14.12 -6.17
N ASP A 51 -1.17 -13.32 -7.09
CA ASP A 51 -1.89 -12.59 -8.14
C ASP A 51 -3.02 -11.70 -7.58
N MET A 52 -2.72 -11.04 -6.45
CA MET A 52 -3.61 -10.15 -5.71
C MET A 52 -3.12 -8.70 -5.79
N GLN A 53 -4.02 -7.75 -5.53
CA GLN A 53 -3.68 -6.34 -5.38
C GLN A 53 -3.67 -5.92 -3.91
N TYR A 54 -2.55 -5.39 -3.43
CA TYR A 54 -2.47 -4.75 -2.11
C TYR A 54 -2.56 -3.23 -2.24
N ILE A 55 -3.58 -2.63 -1.63
CA ILE A 55 -3.82 -1.18 -1.63
C ILE A 55 -3.69 -0.67 -0.21
N VAL A 56 -2.88 0.36 -0.01
CA VAL A 56 -2.65 0.92 1.31
C VAL A 56 -2.63 2.43 1.26
N ILE A 57 -3.35 3.04 2.19
CA ILE A 57 -3.29 4.49 2.45
C ILE A 57 -2.16 4.70 3.46
N LEU A 58 -1.23 5.60 3.16
CA LEU A 58 -0.08 5.92 4.02
C LEU A 58 0.06 7.42 4.17
N ASN A 59 0.51 7.85 5.35
CA ASN A 59 1.02 9.20 5.50
C ASN A 59 2.33 9.34 4.70
N SER A 60 2.54 10.52 4.11
CA SER A 60 3.75 10.82 3.33
C SER A 60 5.04 10.61 4.12
N ASP A 61 5.02 10.87 5.44
CA ASP A 61 6.16 10.67 6.34
C ASP A 61 6.49 9.18 6.50
N ASP A 62 5.49 8.33 6.70
CA ASP A 62 5.64 6.88 6.85
C ASP A 62 6.13 6.23 5.55
N LEU A 63 5.61 6.70 4.41
CA LEU A 63 6.13 6.31 3.11
C LEU A 63 7.61 6.70 2.94
N SER A 64 7.96 7.93 3.31
CA SER A 64 9.34 8.44 3.22
C SER A 64 10.30 7.63 4.07
N LYS A 65 9.90 7.27 5.29
CA LYS A 65 10.66 6.40 6.19
C LYS A 65 10.86 5.01 5.60
N ALA A 66 9.81 4.41 5.04
CA ALA A 66 9.89 3.08 4.43
C ALA A 66 10.87 3.08 3.24
N VAL A 67 10.82 4.11 2.38
CA VAL A 67 11.74 4.27 1.24
C VAL A 67 13.19 4.41 1.71
N GLN A 68 13.45 5.22 2.74
CA GLN A 68 14.79 5.33 3.34
C GLN A 68 15.32 4.02 3.93
N ARG A 69 14.44 3.08 4.25
CA ARG A 69 14.76 1.73 4.75
C ARG A 69 14.83 0.67 3.65
N GLY A 70 14.67 1.05 2.39
CA GLY A 70 14.85 0.17 1.23
C GLY A 70 13.57 -0.38 0.62
N PHE A 71 12.39 0.13 1.00
CA PHE A 71 11.17 -0.17 0.27
C PHE A 71 11.16 0.57 -1.08
N SER A 72 11.01 -0.16 -2.19
CA SER A 72 10.91 0.43 -3.53
C SER A 72 9.45 0.75 -3.87
N VAL A 73 9.24 1.95 -4.42
CA VAL A 73 7.93 2.49 -4.84
C VAL A 73 7.84 2.71 -6.35
N GLU A 74 8.96 2.60 -7.08
CA GLU A 74 9.05 3.09 -8.47
C GLU A 74 8.04 2.43 -9.43
N ASP A 75 7.76 1.15 -9.26
CA ASP A 75 6.82 0.40 -10.11
C ASP A 75 5.41 0.30 -9.50
N ARG A 76 5.15 0.99 -8.38
CA ARG A 76 3.95 0.83 -7.55
C ARG A 76 3.10 2.10 -7.45
N ILE A 77 3.54 3.18 -8.09
CA ILE A 77 2.78 4.44 -8.19
C ILE A 77 1.88 4.39 -9.42
N ILE A 78 0.57 4.53 -9.19
CA ILE A 78 -0.42 4.62 -10.26
C ILE A 78 -0.62 6.10 -10.62
N GLU A 79 -0.49 6.42 -11.90
CA GLU A 79 -0.85 7.73 -12.43
C GLU A 79 -2.36 7.84 -12.64
N PRO A 80 -3.01 9.00 -12.34
CA PRO A 80 -2.39 10.27 -11.96
C PRO A 80 -2.04 10.36 -10.45
N ARG A 81 -0.87 10.89 -10.13
CA ARG A 81 -0.50 11.22 -8.74
C ARG A 81 -1.32 12.40 -8.22
N LEU A 82 -2.12 12.14 -7.18
CA LEU A 82 -2.84 13.20 -6.47
C LEU A 82 -1.89 13.98 -5.57
N THR A 83 -1.87 15.30 -5.71
CA THR A 83 -1.02 16.20 -4.91
C THR A 83 -1.67 17.56 -4.73
N ASP A 84 -1.43 18.16 -3.57
CA ASP A 84 -1.86 19.52 -3.26
C ASP A 84 -0.85 20.59 -3.73
N GLU A 85 0.31 20.18 -4.27
CA GLU A 85 1.42 21.04 -4.69
C GLU A 85 1.19 21.74 -6.03
N SER A 86 0.29 21.23 -6.88
CA SER A 86 -0.04 21.81 -8.20
C SER A 86 -1.55 21.97 -8.38
N GLU A 87 -1.97 22.88 -9.27
CA GLU A 87 -3.41 23.07 -9.60
C GLU A 87 -4.01 21.88 -10.36
N GLU A 88 -3.17 21.09 -11.04
CA GLU A 88 -3.57 19.92 -11.85
C GLU A 88 -3.61 18.61 -11.03
N GLY A 89 -3.09 18.61 -9.80
CA GLY A 89 -2.97 17.42 -8.94
C GLY A 89 -4.28 16.92 -8.30
N GLY A 90 -5.43 17.49 -8.66
CA GLY A 90 -6.74 17.07 -8.15
C GLY A 90 -7.27 15.78 -8.78
N LEU A 91 -8.22 15.12 -8.09
CA LEU A 91 -8.82 13.83 -8.51
C LEU A 91 -9.39 13.84 -9.94
N PHE A 92 -9.75 15.01 -10.46
CA PHE A 92 -10.29 15.21 -11.80
C PHE A 92 -9.37 16.02 -12.73
N GLY A 93 -8.11 16.24 -12.34
CA GLY A 93 -7.19 17.14 -13.06
C GLY A 93 -7.42 18.62 -12.77
N PHE A 94 -8.22 18.95 -11.75
CA PHE A 94 -8.48 20.31 -11.26
C PHE A 94 -8.89 20.28 -9.78
N ARG A 95 -8.82 21.43 -9.10
CA ARG A 95 -9.20 21.62 -7.68
C ARG A 95 -10.59 22.28 -7.54
N PHE A 96 -11.34 21.93 -6.50
CA PHE A 96 -12.63 22.55 -6.13
C PHE A 96 -12.44 23.78 -5.23
#